data_AF-A0A654L457-F1
#
_entry.id   AF-A0A654L457-F1
#
_cell.length_a   1.000
_cell.length_b   1.000
_cell.length_c   1.000
_cell.angle_alpha   90.00
_cell.angle_beta   90.00
_cell.angle_gamma   90.00
#
_symmetry.space_group_name_H-M   'P 1'
#
loop_
_entity.id
_entity.type
_entity.pdbx_description
1 polymer ?
#
loop_
_entity_poly.entity_id
_entity_poly.type
_entity_poly.pdbx_seq_one_letter_code
_entity_poly.pdbx_strand_id
1 'polypeptide(L)' 'MLKGQGQGVDTYCLGPNNKINIVNPTFGKIQDYKGGELKITNYNVNTVLYRYYKWGNDLCE' A
#
# COMPACT_ATOMS: atom_id res chain seq x y z
N MET A 1 10.12 2.67 -6.48
CA MET A 1 8.68 2.93 -6.28
C MET A 1 7.92 1.78 -6.92
N LEU A 2 7.25 0.95 -6.13
CA LEU A 2 6.49 -0.18 -6.63
C LEU A 2 5.06 0.29 -6.88
N LYS A 3 4.55 0.05 -8.08
CA LYS A 3 3.15 0.33 -8.39
C LYS A 3 2.31 -0.83 -7.83
N GLY A 4 1.27 -0.49 -7.08
CA GLY A 4 0.30 -1.47 -6.62
C GLY A 4 -0.31 -2.23 -7.79
N GLN A 5 -0.80 -3.46 -7.54
CA GLN A 5 -1.63 -4.14 -8.54
C GLN A 5 -2.98 -3.41 -8.73
N GLY A 6 -3.43 -2.66 -7.71
CA GLY A 6 -4.60 -1.79 -7.80
C GLY A 6 -4.30 -0.44 -8.47
N GLN A 7 -5.31 0.14 -9.13
CA GLN A 7 -5.24 1.51 -9.63
C GLN A 7 -5.06 2.49 -8.46
N GLY A 8 -4.18 3.49 -8.63
CA GLY A 8 -4.03 4.58 -7.67
C GLY A 8 -3.21 4.26 -6.41
N VAL A 9 -2.54 3.11 -6.32
CA VAL A 9 -1.69 2.79 -5.16
C VAL A 9 -0.21 2.85 -5.52
N ASP A 10 0.53 3.65 -4.77
CA ASP A 10 1.97 3.76 -4.86
C ASP A 10 2.61 3.26 -3.56
N THR A 11 3.39 2.18 -3.64
CA THR A 11 4.07 1.61 -2.48
C THR A 11 5.53 2.03 -2.43
N TYR A 12 5.93 2.50 -1.25
CA TYR A 12 7.29 2.88 -0.89
C TYR A 12 7.78 1.98 0.22
N CYS A 13 8.96 1.41 0.03
CA CYS A 13 9.56 0.49 0.97
C CYS A 13 10.70 1.20 1.68
N LEU A 14 10.60 1.25 3.01
CA LEU A 14 11.52 2.00 3.88
C LEU A 14 12.59 1.09 4.51
N GLY A 15 12.67 -0.16 4.04
CA GLY A 15 13.54 -1.20 4.57
C GLY A 15 12.75 -2.49 4.84
N PRO A 16 13.41 -3.51 5.40
CA PRO A 16 12.76 -4.77 5.74
C PRO A 16 11.52 -4.53 6.60
N ASN A 17 10.40 -5.16 6.23
CA ASN A 17 9.14 -5.12 6.96
C ASN A 17 8.47 -3.75 7.09
N ASN A 18 9.02 -2.70 6.47
CA ASN A 18 8.53 -1.33 6.59
C ASN A 18 8.07 -0.80 5.24
N LYS A 19 6.78 -0.46 5.14
CA LYS A 19 6.24 0.14 3.91
C LYS A 19 5.18 1.21 4.17
N ILE A 20 5.12 2.15 3.22
CA ILE A 20 4.09 3.16 3.10
C ILE A 20 3.38 2.94 1.78
N ASN A 21 2.05 3.01 1.78
CA ASN A 21 1.24 3.07 0.59
C ASN A 21 0.60 4.45 0.51
N ILE A 22 0.81 5.15 -0.60
CA ILE A 22 0.06 6.35 -0.95
C ILE A 22 -1.08 5.88 -1.85
N VAL A 23 -2.30 6.06 -1.38
CA VAL A 23 -3.52 5.64 -2.06
C VAL A 23 -4.23 6.88 -2.55
N ASN A 24 -4.33 7.03 -3.86
CA ASN A 24 -5.18 8.03 -4.49
C ASN A 24 -6.63 7.55 -4.48
N PRO A 25 -7.60 8.48 -4.31
CA PRO A 25 -9.01 8.15 -4.33
C PRO A 25 -9.40 7.50 -5.66
N THR A 26 -9.89 6.27 -5.59
CA THR A 26 -10.34 5.50 -6.75
C THR A 26 -11.53 4.61 -6.37
N PHE A 27 -12.31 4.20 -7.37
CA PHE A 27 -13.41 3.28 -7.21
C PHE A 27 -12.95 1.84 -7.45
N GLY A 28 -13.31 0.92 -6.55
CA GLY A 28 -13.01 -0.51 -6.67
C GLY A 28 -12.07 -1.04 -5.60
N LYS A 29 -11.53 -2.24 -5.82
CA LYS A 29 -10.59 -2.89 -4.89
C LYS A 29 -9.24 -2.19 -4.93
N ILE A 30 -8.78 -1.78 -3.76
CA ILE A 30 -7.48 -1.14 -3.58
C ILE A 30 -6.52 -2.18 -3.04
N GLN A 31 -5.45 -2.44 -3.77
CA GLN A 31 -4.48 -3.48 -3.45
C GLN A 31 -3.07 -2.93 -3.47
N ASP A 32 -2.24 -3.38 -2.54
CA ASP A 32 -0.80 -3.12 -2.57
C ASP A 32 -0.13 -3.85 -3.75
N TYR A 33 1.18 -3.67 -3.91
CA TYR A 33 1.95 -4.30 -4.99
C TYR A 33 1.99 -5.84 -4.92
N LYS A 34 1.66 -6.43 -3.76
CA LYS A 34 1.56 -7.89 -3.56
C LYS A 34 0.11 -8.40 -3.69
N GLY A 35 -0.84 -7.54 -4.08
CA GLY A 35 -2.25 -7.91 -4.19
C GLY A 35 -2.99 -7.93 -2.84
N GLY A 36 -2.34 -7.50 -1.75
CA GLY A 36 -2.95 -7.40 -0.43
C GLY A 36 -3.94 -6.25 -0.37
N GLU A 37 -5.17 -6.52 0.08
CA GLU A 37 -6.20 -5.49 0.15
C GLU A 37 -5.86 -4.38 1.16
N LEU A 38 -5.99 -3.14 0.72
CA LEU A 38 -5.82 -1.94 1.52
C LEU A 38 -7.19 -1.33 1.79
N LYS A 39 -7.50 -1.11 3.07
CA LYS A 39 -8.74 -0.46 3.49
C LYS A 39 -8.50 1.03 3.66
N ILE A 40 -9.23 1.84 2.89
CA ILE A 40 -9.35 3.29 3.10
C ILE A 40 -10.77 3.61 3.53
N THR A 41 -10.94 4.64 4.34
CA THR A 41 -12.26 5.08 4.84
C THR A 41 -12.78 6.32 4.12
N ASN A 42 -11.92 7.01 3.36
CA ASN A 42 -12.26 8.22 2.63
C ASN A 42 -11.74 8.14 1.20
N TYR A 43 -12.67 8.19 0.24
CA TYR A 43 -12.43 8.10 -1.20
C TYR A 43 -12.37 9.47 -1.89
N ASN A 44 -12.26 10.56 -1.13
CA ASN A 44 -12.17 11.92 -1.67
C ASN A 44 -10.80 12.58 -1.44
N VAL A 45 -9.90 11.91 -0.73
CA VAL A 45 -8.58 12.43 -0.37
C VAL A 45 -7.52 11.37 -0.55
N ASN A 46 -6.30 11.81 -0.84
CA ASN A 46 -5.15 10.91 -0.83
C ASN A 46 -4.92 10.40 0.60
N THR A 47 -4.73 9.09 0.73
CA THR A 47 -4.54 8.44 2.03
C THR A 47 -3.15 7.83 2.11
N VAL A 48 -2.49 8.02 3.25
CA VAL A 48 -1.19 7.39 3.54
C VAL A 48 -1.42 6.24 4.52
N LEU A 49 -1.07 5.02 4.10
CA LEU A 49 -1.16 3.82 4.94
C LEU A 49 0.24 3.29 5.25
N TYR A 50 0.61 3.34 6.53
CA TYR A 50 1.84 2.72 7.03
C TYR A 50 1.56 1.29 7.51
N ARG A 51 2.45 0.36 7.18
CA ARG A 51 2.43 -1.00 7.72
C ARG A 51 3.83 -1.43 8.14
N TYR A 52 3.91 -1.98 9.34
CA TYR A 52 5.09 -2.63 9.89
C TYR A 52 4.77 -4.08 10.24
N TYR A 53 5.55 -5.01 9.70
CA TYR A 53 5.46 -6.42 10.08
C TYR A 53 6.47 -6.74 11.18
N LYS A 54 5.98 -7.01 12.39
CA LYS A 54 6.82 -7.37 13.54
C LYS A 54 7.52 -8.72 13.36
N TRP A 55 6.92 -9.63 12.59
CA TRP A 55 7.38 -11.00 12.39
C TRP A 55 7.31 -11.38 10.92
N GLY A 56 8.26 -12.22 10.47
CA GLY A 56 8.42 -12.62 9.07
C GLY A 56 9.35 -11.70 8.28
N ASN A 57 9.64 -12.12 7.05
CA ASN A 57 10.39 -11.33 6.06
C ASN A 57 9.40 -10.82 5.00
N ASP A 58 8.85 -9.63 5.21
CA ASP A 58 8.17 -8.86 4.17
C ASP A 58 9.21 -7.97 3.48
N LEU A 59 9.93 -8.58 2.54
CA LEU A 59 10.83 -7.87 1.63
C LEU A 59 10.02 -7.29 0.48
N CYS A 60 10.26 -6.02 0.16
CA CYS A 60 9.81 -5.42 -1.08
C CYS A 60 10.77 -5.77 -2.21
N GLU A 61 10.65 -6.98 -2.71
CA GLU A 61 11.31 -7.45 -3.94
C GLU A 61 10.29 -7.53 -5.08
#